data_AF-A0A7J6FAU7-F1
#
_entry.id   AF-A0A7J6FAU7-F1
#
_cell.length_a   1.000
_cell.length_b   1.000
_cell.length_c   1.000
_cell.angle_alpha   90.00
_cell.angle_beta   90.00
_cell.angle_gamma   90.00
#
_symmetry.space_group_name_H-M   'P 1'
#
loop_
_entity.id
_entity.type
_entity.pdbx_description
1 polymer ?
#
loop_
_entity_poly.entity_id
_entity_poly.type
_entity_poly.pdbx_seq_one_letter_code
_entity_poly.pdbx_strand_id
1 'polypeptide(L)'
;MRSCVSSFFLLVLFLLFSTIVYFTHAARFDIKNNCPYTVWAAATPGGGKKLNTYDVWAIDMKPGTNGRIWARTGCSFNEAGIGTCETGDCGGVLECEGSGGQPPNTLAEFSLDTANKDFFDISLVDGFNVPIDFSSTSTQCTRSIECVADINNECTAELKVKTGSVGCNNPCTVFQTDEYCCTSGPDNCKPTNFSRFFKTRCPDAYVYSYDDRRSSTFTCPTGTNYSVVFCPDIKQKGSVTRFNITNNCPFTVWAAVVPGGGWLLESGQTRSHDMSSDKEGRIWARTGCIFNSTGHGRCDSGDCDGLLECQVNGRAPNTLAEFNLRQNFFNISLVEGFNVPMEFSPTSEQCYQGIKCAADINKQCPMELRDPGGCNNPCTVFNNDQFCCKSSNCGSTSYSQFFKSLCPDAYTYPLDDDSTSTFSCPGRTNYKVVFCP
;
A
#
# COMPACT_ATOMS: atom_id res chain seq x y z
N MET A 1 51.70 16.76 50.99
CA MET A 1 50.58 15.87 50.61
C MET A 1 49.35 16.57 50.05
N ARG A 2 49.09 17.87 50.28
CA ARG A 2 47.89 18.55 49.72
C ARG A 2 47.98 18.95 48.24
N SER A 3 49.19 19.18 47.69
CA SER A 3 49.35 19.63 46.30
C SER A 3 49.27 18.52 45.23
N CYS A 4 49.66 17.28 45.56
CA CYS A 4 49.60 16.16 44.60
C CYS A 4 48.17 15.65 44.35
N VAL A 5 47.28 15.77 45.34
CA VAL A 5 45.89 15.29 45.23
C VAL A 5 45.06 16.17 44.27
N SER A 6 45.35 17.47 44.21
CA SER A 6 44.66 18.41 43.31
C SER A 6 45.05 18.21 41.84
N SER A 7 46.32 17.91 41.56
CA SER A 7 46.78 17.65 40.18
C SER A 7 46.29 16.31 39.65
N PHE A 8 46.11 15.31 40.51
CA PHE A 8 45.56 14.00 40.12
C PHE A 8 44.06 14.08 39.83
N PHE A 9 43.30 14.88 40.60
CA PHE A 9 41.86 15.08 40.37
C PHE A 9 41.57 15.83 39.05
N LEU A 10 42.40 16.82 38.69
CA LEU A 10 42.28 17.55 37.43
C LEU A 10 42.62 16.67 36.21
N LEU A 11 43.60 15.76 36.34
CA LEU A 11 43.96 14.83 35.26
C LEU A 11 42.86 13.77 35.03
N VAL A 12 42.23 13.29 36.09
CA VAL A 12 41.09 12.34 36.01
C VAL A 12 39.84 13.03 35.45
N LEU A 13 39.57 14.30 35.80
CA LEU A 13 38.47 15.06 35.19
C LEU A 13 38.70 15.33 33.69
N PHE A 14 39.95 15.61 33.29
CA PHE A 14 40.33 15.84 31.89
C PHE A 14 40.25 14.54 31.05
N LEU A 15 40.62 13.39 31.63
CA LEU A 15 40.45 12.08 31.01
C LEU A 15 38.97 11.65 30.93
N LEU A 16 38.14 12.00 31.92
CA LEU A 16 36.69 11.75 31.90
C LEU A 16 35.93 12.66 30.92
N PHE A 17 36.42 13.88 30.66
CA PHE A 17 35.84 14.78 29.64
C PHE A 17 36.27 14.43 28.20
N SER A 18 37.38 13.69 28.04
CA SER A 18 37.88 13.24 26.73
C SER A 18 37.18 12.00 26.18
N THR A 19 36.31 11.35 26.95
CA THR A 19 35.51 10.20 26.49
C THR A 19 34.03 10.57 26.39
N ILE A 20 33.71 11.61 25.61
CA ILE A 20 32.38 11.68 25.00
C ILE A 20 32.39 10.62 23.89
N VAL A 21 31.99 9.40 24.25
CA VAL A 21 31.66 8.37 23.26
C VAL A 21 30.38 8.85 22.59
N TYR A 22 30.50 9.49 21.44
CA TYR A 22 29.36 9.71 20.56
C TYR A 22 28.89 8.34 20.10
N PHE A 23 27.79 7.84 20.66
CA PHE A 23 27.09 6.69 20.10
C PHE A 23 26.49 7.13 18.77
N THR A 24 27.26 6.98 17.69
CA THR A 24 26.74 7.16 16.33
C THR A 24 25.88 5.94 16.01
N HIS A 25 24.55 6.07 16.14
CA HIS A 25 23.64 5.03 15.70
C HIS A 25 23.73 4.90 14.16
N ALA A 26 24.03 3.69 13.68
CA ALA A 26 23.93 3.37 12.27
C ALA A 26 22.47 3.55 11.80
N ALA A 27 22.28 4.09 10.60
CA ALA A 27 20.98 4.18 9.98
C ALA A 27 20.61 2.81 9.40
N ARG A 28 19.46 2.27 9.81
CA ARG A 28 18.94 1.02 9.29
C ARG A 28 18.13 1.26 8.02
N PHE A 29 18.38 0.47 6.99
CA PHE A 29 17.60 0.41 5.76
C PHE A 29 16.91 -0.95 5.67
N ASP A 30 15.58 -0.96 5.66
CA ASP A 30 14.78 -2.15 5.38
C ASP A 30 14.38 -2.15 3.90
N ILE A 31 15.08 -2.95 3.09
CA ILE A 31 14.87 -3.10 1.65
C ILE A 31 13.87 -4.22 1.41
N LYS A 32 12.71 -3.90 0.84
CA LYS A 32 11.60 -4.83 0.67
C LYS A 32 11.27 -5.05 -0.80
N ASN A 33 11.02 -6.30 -1.18
CA ASN A 33 10.43 -6.61 -2.47
C ASN A 33 8.92 -6.77 -2.37
N ASN A 34 8.12 -5.84 -2.89
CA ASN A 34 6.68 -6.00 -3.06
C ASN A 34 6.32 -6.41 -4.50
N CYS A 35 7.30 -6.58 -5.39
CA CYS A 35 7.03 -6.99 -6.77
C CYS A 35 6.47 -8.42 -6.81
N PRO A 36 5.55 -8.73 -7.75
CA PRO A 36 5.01 -10.07 -7.94
C PRO A 36 6.01 -11.04 -8.59
N TYR A 37 7.29 -10.68 -8.61
CA TYR A 37 8.41 -11.43 -9.15
C TYR A 37 9.63 -11.22 -8.28
N THR A 38 10.58 -12.14 -8.39
CA THR A 38 11.87 -12.05 -7.71
C THR A 38 12.67 -10.86 -8.22
N VAL A 39 13.26 -10.11 -7.29
CA VAL A 39 14.28 -9.11 -7.57
C VAL A 39 15.59 -9.50 -6.89
N TRP A 40 16.71 -9.06 -7.45
CA TRP A 40 18.00 -9.15 -6.78
C TRP A 40 18.36 -7.75 -6.33
N ALA A 41 18.02 -7.44 -5.08
CA ALA A 41 18.38 -6.17 -4.46
C ALA A 41 19.90 -6.00 -4.48
N ALA A 42 20.34 -4.77 -4.64
CA ALA A 42 21.74 -4.37 -4.65
C ALA A 42 21.91 -3.07 -3.87
N ALA A 43 23.03 -2.96 -3.18
CA ALA A 43 23.40 -1.79 -2.41
C ALA A 43 24.91 -1.54 -2.47
N THR A 44 25.31 -0.29 -2.68
CA THR A 44 26.71 0.13 -2.59
C THR A 44 26.83 1.30 -1.61
N PRO A 45 27.49 1.13 -0.46
CA PRO A 45 27.94 -0.14 0.12
C PRO A 45 26.75 -1.05 0.49
N GLY A 46 26.99 -2.35 0.70
CA GLY A 46 25.99 -3.28 1.22
C GLY A 46 25.96 -4.66 0.55
N GLY A 47 26.35 -4.76 -0.72
CA GLY A 47 26.40 -6.01 -1.47
C GLY A 47 25.11 -6.25 -2.26
N GLY A 48 24.59 -7.48 -2.25
CA GLY A 48 23.33 -7.78 -2.92
C GLY A 48 22.67 -9.09 -2.47
N LYS A 49 21.34 -9.12 -2.55
CA LYS A 49 20.54 -10.23 -2.03
C LYS A 49 19.37 -10.55 -2.94
N LYS A 50 19.14 -11.85 -3.20
CA LYS A 50 17.91 -12.32 -3.85
C LYS A 50 16.74 -12.14 -2.89
N LEU A 51 15.70 -11.45 -3.33
CA LEU A 51 14.46 -11.24 -2.60
C LEU A 51 13.29 -11.78 -3.43
N ASN A 52 12.63 -12.82 -2.92
CA ASN A 52 11.33 -13.22 -3.43
C ASN A 52 10.28 -12.18 -3.03
N THR A 53 9.06 -12.34 -3.53
CA THR A 53 7.95 -11.46 -3.17
C THR A 53 7.73 -11.45 -1.65
N TYR A 54 7.66 -10.25 -1.09
CA TYR A 54 7.56 -9.90 0.33
C TYR A 54 8.79 -10.17 1.20
N ASP A 55 9.91 -10.64 0.63
CA ASP A 55 11.16 -10.74 1.38
C ASP A 55 11.70 -9.34 1.75
N VAL A 56 12.35 -9.28 2.92
CA VAL A 56 13.00 -8.07 3.44
C VAL A 56 14.49 -8.32 3.67
N TRP A 57 15.30 -7.34 3.30
CA TRP A 57 16.73 -7.29 3.57
C TRP A 57 17.06 -6.03 4.35
N ALA A 58 17.50 -6.22 5.60
CA ALA A 58 17.97 -5.14 6.44
C ALA A 58 19.48 -4.97 6.30
N ILE A 59 19.91 -3.73 6.13
CA ILE A 59 21.32 -3.33 6.16
C ILE A 59 21.49 -2.10 7.05
N ASP A 60 22.60 -2.07 7.80
CA ASP A 60 22.95 -0.95 8.66
C ASP A 60 24.09 -0.15 8.04
N MET A 61 23.87 1.16 7.87
CA MET A 61 24.83 2.09 7.27
C MET A 61 25.41 3.02 8.32
N LYS A 62 26.73 3.17 8.31
CA LYS A 62 27.41 4.09 9.22
C LYS A 62 27.14 5.55 8.82
N PRO A 63 27.08 6.49 9.77
CA PRO A 63 27.11 7.92 9.46
C PRO A 63 28.31 8.29 8.57
N GLY A 64 28.13 9.27 7.69
CA GLY A 64 29.12 9.67 6.68
C GLY A 64 29.12 8.81 5.41
N THR A 65 28.23 7.83 5.28
CA THR A 65 28.13 6.97 4.10
C THR A 65 27.39 7.67 2.96
N ASN A 66 27.99 7.67 1.77
CA ASN A 66 27.26 7.90 0.52
C ASN A 66 26.97 6.55 -0.12
N GLY A 67 25.74 6.33 -0.58
CA GLY A 67 25.38 5.06 -1.16
C GLY A 67 24.18 5.06 -2.07
N ARG A 68 23.96 3.90 -2.68
CA ARG A 68 22.90 3.63 -3.65
C ARG A 68 22.26 2.29 -3.34
N ILE A 69 20.94 2.21 -3.49
CA ILE A 69 20.17 0.96 -3.45
C ILE A 69 19.33 0.86 -4.72
N TRP A 70 19.29 -0.31 -5.35
CA TRP A 70 18.47 -0.55 -6.54
C TRP A 70 18.04 -2.01 -6.67
N ALA A 71 17.02 -2.25 -7.50
CA ALA A 71 16.57 -3.59 -7.86
C ALA A 71 17.20 -4.04 -9.18
N ARG A 72 17.56 -5.32 -9.26
CA ARG A 72 17.97 -6.00 -10.49
C ARG A 72 16.94 -7.03 -10.89
N THR A 73 16.70 -7.18 -12.19
CA THR A 73 15.70 -8.10 -12.76
C THR A 73 16.33 -9.08 -13.74
N GLY A 74 15.65 -10.22 -13.97
CA GLY A 74 16.09 -11.22 -14.94
C GLY A 74 17.46 -11.83 -14.63
N CYS A 75 17.82 -11.95 -13.35
CA CYS A 75 19.15 -12.42 -12.98
C CYS A 75 19.27 -13.93 -12.93
N SER A 76 20.45 -14.42 -13.27
CA SER A 76 20.86 -15.81 -13.09
C SER A 76 22.29 -15.84 -12.55
N PHE A 77 22.46 -16.38 -11.35
CA PHE A 77 23.75 -16.55 -10.67
C PHE A 77 24.01 -18.02 -10.36
N ASN A 78 25.27 -18.43 -10.44
CA ASN A 78 25.72 -19.73 -9.95
C ASN A 78 25.92 -19.73 -8.43
N GLU A 79 26.34 -20.87 -7.86
CA GLU A 79 26.57 -21.02 -6.41
C GLU A 79 27.65 -20.09 -5.86
N ALA A 80 28.60 -19.64 -6.69
CA ALA A 80 29.62 -18.67 -6.31
C ALA A 80 29.12 -17.21 -6.39
N GLY A 81 27.84 -17.00 -6.72
CA GLY A 81 27.27 -15.65 -6.90
C GLY A 81 27.73 -14.95 -8.18
N ILE A 82 28.27 -15.68 -9.17
CA ILE A 82 28.70 -15.14 -10.46
C ILE A 82 27.65 -15.43 -11.52
N GLY A 83 27.33 -14.45 -12.36
CA GLY A 83 26.20 -14.51 -13.26
C GLY A 83 25.97 -13.23 -14.03
N THR A 84 24.72 -12.95 -14.34
CA THR A 84 24.28 -11.74 -15.06
C THR A 84 22.87 -11.38 -14.67
N CYS A 85 22.54 -10.08 -14.71
CA CYS A 85 21.20 -9.55 -14.69
C CYS A 85 20.84 -8.85 -16.00
N GLU A 86 19.56 -8.85 -16.34
CA GLU A 86 19.04 -8.13 -17.51
C GLU A 86 19.03 -6.61 -17.30
N THR A 87 18.70 -6.16 -16.08
CA THR A 87 18.74 -4.74 -15.70
C THR A 87 19.48 -4.58 -14.38
N GLY A 88 20.19 -3.46 -14.22
CA GLY A 88 20.90 -3.13 -12.98
C GLY A 88 22.09 -4.02 -12.66
N ASP A 89 22.60 -4.82 -13.60
CA ASP A 89 23.74 -5.70 -13.36
C ASP A 89 24.96 -4.92 -12.84
N CYS A 90 25.69 -5.46 -11.86
CA CYS A 90 26.79 -4.76 -11.20
C CYS A 90 28.15 -5.42 -11.46
N GLY A 91 28.36 -5.92 -12.68
CA GLY A 91 29.60 -6.58 -13.09
C GLY A 91 29.53 -8.10 -13.02
N GLY A 92 28.33 -8.67 -13.15
CA GLY A 92 28.10 -10.11 -13.18
C GLY A 92 28.25 -10.80 -11.82
N VAL A 93 28.01 -10.08 -10.73
CA VAL A 93 28.12 -10.62 -9.36
C VAL A 93 26.85 -10.36 -8.54
N LEU A 94 26.52 -11.28 -7.63
CA LEU A 94 25.41 -11.15 -6.71
C LEU A 94 25.68 -10.05 -5.68
N GLU A 95 26.87 -10.09 -5.08
CA GLU A 95 27.35 -9.12 -4.09
C GLU A 95 27.97 -7.93 -4.83
N CYS A 96 27.20 -6.85 -4.99
CA CYS A 96 27.67 -5.68 -5.73
C CYS A 96 28.75 -4.92 -4.98
N GLU A 97 29.84 -4.60 -5.68
CA GLU A 97 30.92 -3.72 -5.23
C GLU A 97 31.06 -2.55 -6.20
N GLY A 98 31.59 -1.41 -5.75
CA GLY A 98 31.88 -0.25 -6.62
C GLY A 98 30.74 0.77 -6.73
N SER A 99 30.64 1.45 -7.88
CA SER A 99 29.91 2.73 -8.03
C SER A 99 28.43 2.61 -8.44
N GLY A 100 27.91 1.43 -8.80
CA GLY A 100 26.50 1.23 -9.16
C GLY A 100 26.26 0.15 -10.22
N GLY A 101 24.99 -0.12 -10.52
CA GLY A 101 24.58 -1.05 -11.57
C GLY A 101 24.56 -0.43 -12.97
N GLN A 102 24.51 -1.29 -14.00
CA GLN A 102 24.34 -0.88 -15.40
C GLN A 102 22.91 -0.36 -15.64
N PRO A 103 22.75 0.79 -16.32
CA PRO A 103 21.46 1.30 -16.77
C PRO A 103 20.69 0.32 -17.68
N PRO A 104 19.34 0.32 -17.67
CA PRO A 104 18.51 1.16 -16.81
C PRO A 104 18.39 0.59 -15.39
N ASN A 105 18.48 1.45 -14.38
CA ASN A 105 18.14 1.10 -13.01
C ASN A 105 17.55 2.30 -12.26
N THR A 106 16.46 2.04 -11.55
CA THR A 106 15.86 3.02 -10.64
C THR A 106 16.69 3.06 -9.36
N LEU A 107 17.25 4.23 -9.01
CA LEU A 107 18.14 4.37 -7.85
C LEU A 107 17.43 5.03 -6.68
N ALA A 108 17.67 4.52 -5.47
CA ALA A 108 17.55 5.27 -4.22
C ALA A 108 18.97 5.70 -3.81
N GLU A 109 19.25 7.00 -3.81
CA GLU A 109 20.56 7.56 -3.47
C GLU A 109 20.51 8.24 -2.09
N PHE A 110 21.60 8.16 -1.32
CA PHE A 110 21.67 8.78 0.00
C PHE A 110 23.08 9.21 0.39
N SER A 111 23.15 10.23 1.24
CA SER A 111 24.34 10.76 1.90
C SER A 111 24.02 10.98 3.37
N LEU A 112 24.50 10.08 4.24
CA LEU A 112 24.22 10.12 5.67
C LEU A 112 25.16 11.08 6.40
N ASP A 113 24.62 11.78 7.39
CA ASP A 113 25.36 12.69 8.26
C ASP A 113 26.23 13.74 7.55
N THR A 114 25.69 14.31 6.46
CA THR A 114 26.27 15.46 5.80
C THR A 114 25.80 16.73 6.50
N ALA A 115 26.66 17.32 7.32
CA ALA A 115 26.34 18.51 8.13
C ALA A 115 25.13 18.31 9.06
N ASN A 116 25.12 17.19 9.80
CA ASN A 116 24.04 16.77 10.72
C ASN A 116 22.68 16.52 10.04
N LYS A 117 22.70 16.20 8.74
CA LYS A 117 21.52 15.81 7.97
C LYS A 117 21.84 14.62 7.09
N ASP A 118 20.84 13.78 6.92
CA ASP A 118 20.83 12.81 5.84
C ASP A 118 20.20 13.47 4.62
N PHE A 119 20.84 13.34 3.46
CA PHE A 119 20.27 13.69 2.16
C PHE A 119 19.89 12.41 1.44
N PHE A 120 18.75 12.42 0.78
CA PHE A 120 18.30 11.26 0.03
C PHE A 120 17.37 11.65 -1.11
N ASP A 121 17.33 10.80 -2.14
CA ASP A 121 16.53 11.01 -3.33
C ASP A 121 16.27 9.71 -4.10
N ILE A 122 15.32 9.77 -5.03
CA ILE A 122 15.16 8.79 -6.10
C ILE A 122 15.76 9.38 -7.36
N SER A 123 16.54 8.61 -8.09
CA SER A 123 17.22 9.06 -9.30
C SER A 123 16.91 8.13 -10.48
N LEU A 124 16.44 8.75 -11.56
CA LEU A 124 16.20 8.18 -12.88
C LEU A 124 17.22 8.69 -13.91
N VAL A 125 18.31 9.30 -13.45
CA VAL A 125 19.44 9.73 -14.29
C VAL A 125 20.06 8.52 -15.01
N ASP A 126 20.04 7.36 -14.35
CA ASP A 126 20.48 6.07 -14.90
C ASP A 126 19.30 5.23 -15.43
N GLY A 127 18.14 5.85 -15.65
CA GLY A 127 16.94 5.21 -16.21
C GLY A 127 15.99 4.64 -15.16
N PHE A 128 15.06 3.79 -15.61
CA PHE A 128 14.03 3.18 -14.79
C PHE A 128 13.87 1.70 -15.15
N ASN A 129 13.77 0.84 -14.16
CA ASN A 129 13.46 -0.58 -14.35
C ASN A 129 12.37 -1.08 -13.40
N VAL A 130 12.39 -0.68 -12.13
CA VAL A 130 11.44 -1.13 -11.11
C VAL A 130 10.88 0.09 -10.37
N PRO A 131 9.55 0.17 -10.13
CA PRO A 131 8.97 1.20 -9.28
C PRO A 131 9.53 1.17 -7.86
N ILE A 132 9.67 2.33 -7.21
CA ILE A 132 10.32 2.42 -5.89
C ILE A 132 9.61 3.42 -4.97
N ASP A 133 9.50 3.09 -3.68
CA ASP A 133 9.28 4.04 -2.58
C ASP A 133 10.57 4.10 -1.74
N PHE A 134 10.91 5.30 -1.31
CA PHE A 134 12.00 5.55 -0.38
C PHE A 134 11.49 6.46 0.73
N SER A 135 11.31 5.89 1.92
CA SER A 135 10.62 6.55 3.01
C SER A 135 11.38 6.43 4.33
N SER A 136 11.23 7.43 5.19
CA SER A 136 11.71 7.33 6.56
C SER A 136 10.77 6.45 7.39
N THR A 137 11.35 5.64 8.26
CA THR A 137 10.63 4.82 9.25
C THR A 137 10.74 5.38 10.67
N SER A 138 11.38 6.54 10.85
CA SER A 138 11.57 7.17 12.16
C SER A 138 10.55 8.28 12.41
N THR A 139 10.04 8.39 13.63
CA THR A 139 9.05 9.42 14.01
C THR A 139 9.57 10.87 13.86
N GLN A 140 10.89 11.06 13.90
CA GLN A 140 11.54 12.36 13.73
C GLN A 140 11.60 12.86 12.27
N CYS A 141 11.27 12.01 11.29
CA CYS A 141 11.17 12.39 9.89
C CYS A 141 10.01 11.68 9.20
N THR A 142 9.02 12.42 8.72
CA THR A 142 7.85 11.84 8.03
C THR A 142 7.98 11.94 6.50
N ARG A 143 9.20 12.01 5.98
CA ARG A 143 9.44 12.17 4.54
C ARG A 143 9.36 10.81 3.83
N SER A 144 8.65 10.79 2.71
CA SER A 144 8.53 9.68 1.77
C SER A 144 8.52 10.27 0.37
N ILE A 145 9.21 9.59 -0.53
CA ILE A 145 9.31 9.94 -1.95
C ILE A 145 9.09 8.69 -2.76
N GLU A 146 8.43 8.82 -3.90
CA GLU A 146 8.02 7.68 -4.69
C GLU A 146 8.18 7.90 -6.20
N CYS A 147 8.48 6.82 -6.90
CA CYS A 147 8.41 6.74 -8.35
C CYS A 147 7.67 5.47 -8.74
N VAL A 148 6.34 5.60 -8.84
CA VAL A 148 5.39 4.47 -8.95
C VAL A 148 4.60 4.44 -10.25
N ALA A 149 4.93 5.31 -11.20
CA ALA A 149 4.33 5.33 -12.52
C ALA A 149 4.75 4.12 -13.36
N ASP A 150 3.94 3.75 -14.35
CA ASP A 150 4.21 2.64 -15.26
C ASP A 150 5.15 3.05 -16.40
N ILE A 151 6.33 3.54 -16.03
CA ILE A 151 7.32 4.10 -16.96
C ILE A 151 7.76 3.07 -18.00
N ASN A 152 7.85 1.79 -17.63
CA ASN A 152 8.27 0.73 -18.53
C ASN A 152 7.31 0.57 -19.73
N ASN A 153 6.00 0.57 -19.47
CA ASN A 153 5.00 0.42 -20.53
C ASN A 153 4.83 1.71 -21.34
N GLU A 154 4.96 2.87 -20.69
CA GLU A 154 4.84 4.19 -21.32
C GLU A 154 6.14 4.68 -21.99
N CYS A 155 7.24 3.94 -21.84
CA CYS A 155 8.55 4.33 -22.35
C CYS A 155 8.51 4.60 -23.85
N THR A 156 9.15 5.68 -24.30
CA THR A 156 9.20 5.98 -25.73
C THR A 156 10.12 5.01 -26.46
N ALA A 157 9.86 4.77 -27.75
CA ALA A 157 10.59 3.76 -28.53
C ALA A 157 12.11 4.00 -28.57
N GLU A 158 12.54 5.26 -28.47
CA GLU A 158 13.94 5.67 -28.46
C GLU A 158 14.68 5.26 -27.18
N LEU A 159 13.96 5.17 -26.05
CA LEU A 159 14.54 4.91 -24.73
C LEU A 159 14.36 3.47 -24.26
N LYS A 160 13.49 2.68 -24.91
CA LYS A 160 13.25 1.28 -24.57
C LYS A 160 14.53 0.45 -24.67
N VAL A 161 14.70 -0.48 -23.73
CA VAL A 161 15.72 -1.53 -23.84
C VAL A 161 15.41 -2.40 -25.06
N LYS A 162 16.40 -2.59 -25.94
CA LYS A 162 16.21 -3.25 -27.26
C LYS A 162 16.17 -4.78 -27.18
N THR A 163 16.60 -5.37 -26.06
CA THR A 163 16.79 -6.81 -25.90
C THR A 163 15.93 -7.33 -24.78
N GLY A 164 14.77 -7.93 -25.09
CA GLY A 164 13.99 -8.85 -24.24
C GLY A 164 13.49 -8.37 -22.86
N SER A 165 14.03 -7.27 -22.34
CA SER A 165 13.95 -6.84 -20.95
C SER A 165 13.05 -5.62 -20.80
N VAL A 166 12.39 -5.54 -19.66
CA VAL A 166 11.49 -4.45 -19.31
C VAL A 166 12.30 -3.36 -18.59
N GLY A 167 12.47 -2.20 -19.23
CA GLY A 167 13.21 -1.06 -18.71
C GLY A 167 13.16 0.15 -19.66
N CYS A 168 13.37 1.35 -19.10
CA CYS A 168 13.41 2.61 -19.83
C CYS A 168 14.71 3.36 -19.54
N ASN A 169 15.57 3.52 -20.54
CA ASN A 169 16.84 4.23 -20.38
C ASN A 169 16.63 5.73 -20.22
N ASN A 170 17.55 6.38 -19.51
CA ASN A 170 17.64 7.83 -19.58
C ASN A 170 18.20 8.27 -20.95
N PRO A 171 17.79 9.42 -21.50
CA PRO A 171 18.37 9.93 -22.75
C PRO A 171 19.89 10.13 -22.69
N CYS A 172 20.49 10.42 -21.53
CA CYS A 172 21.94 10.50 -21.41
C CYS A 172 22.60 9.15 -21.75
N THR A 173 22.06 8.05 -21.21
CA THR A 173 22.54 6.69 -21.48
C THR A 173 22.48 6.35 -22.98
N VAL A 174 21.41 6.78 -23.66
CA VAL A 174 21.15 6.44 -25.08
C VAL A 174 21.93 7.33 -26.05
N PHE A 175 21.86 8.65 -25.86
CA PHE A 175 22.35 9.62 -26.83
C PHE A 175 23.75 10.13 -26.52
N GLN A 176 24.17 10.08 -25.24
CA GLN A 176 25.52 10.47 -24.80
C GLN A 176 25.94 11.90 -25.22
N THR A 177 24.97 12.81 -25.37
CA THR A 177 25.24 14.21 -25.72
C THR A 177 25.25 15.08 -24.48
N ASP A 178 25.93 16.23 -24.57
CA ASP A 178 25.94 17.25 -23.50
C ASP A 178 24.54 17.74 -23.13
N GLU A 179 23.62 17.80 -24.10
CA GLU A 179 22.21 18.16 -23.87
C GLU A 179 21.52 17.29 -22.81
N TYR A 180 21.85 16.00 -22.77
CA TYR A 180 21.22 15.04 -21.85
C TYR A 180 22.10 14.67 -20.65
N CYS A 181 23.42 14.67 -20.84
CA CYS A 181 24.38 14.26 -19.81
C CYS A 181 24.99 15.43 -19.03
N CYS A 182 24.84 16.66 -19.53
CA CYS A 182 25.27 17.88 -18.87
C CYS A 182 26.76 17.88 -18.47
N THR A 183 27.61 17.36 -19.36
CA THR A 183 29.06 17.21 -19.10
C THR A 183 29.79 18.56 -19.04
N SER A 184 29.21 19.61 -19.63
CA SER A 184 29.73 20.99 -19.65
C SER A 184 29.30 21.84 -18.45
N GLY A 185 28.52 21.28 -17.51
CA GLY A 185 28.06 21.98 -16.30
C GLY A 185 26.60 22.46 -16.36
N PRO A 186 26.13 23.15 -15.30
CA PRO A 186 24.72 23.48 -15.11
C PRO A 186 24.16 24.50 -16.11
N ASP A 187 24.98 25.42 -16.63
CA ASP A 187 24.50 26.58 -17.40
C ASP A 187 23.78 26.20 -18.71
N ASN A 188 24.18 25.08 -19.32
CA ASN A 188 23.59 24.55 -20.55
C ASN A 188 22.63 23.38 -20.31
N CYS A 189 22.50 22.93 -19.05
CA CYS A 189 21.71 21.77 -18.69
C CYS A 189 20.26 22.18 -18.42
N LYS A 190 19.36 21.95 -19.38
CA LYS A 190 17.96 22.37 -19.31
C LYS A 190 17.02 21.18 -19.47
N PRO A 191 15.78 21.25 -18.91
CA PRO A 191 14.78 20.22 -19.14
C PRO A 191 14.49 19.99 -20.63
N THR A 192 14.70 18.76 -21.08
CA THR A 192 14.38 18.24 -22.41
C THR A 192 13.02 17.53 -22.42
N ASN A 193 12.48 17.19 -23.60
CA ASN A 193 11.23 16.43 -23.69
C ASN A 193 11.33 15.05 -23.01
N PHE A 194 12.48 14.38 -23.12
CA PHE A 194 12.72 13.10 -22.45
C PHE A 194 12.80 13.26 -20.93
N SER A 195 13.53 14.27 -20.43
CA SER A 195 13.56 14.51 -18.97
C SER A 195 12.18 14.86 -18.41
N ARG A 196 11.37 15.65 -19.14
CA ARG A 196 9.98 15.96 -18.75
C ARG A 196 9.11 14.71 -18.71
N PHE A 197 9.28 13.76 -19.63
CA PHE A 197 8.55 12.50 -19.62
C PHE A 197 8.70 11.76 -18.28
N PHE A 198 9.93 11.66 -17.77
CA PHE A 198 10.22 11.10 -16.45
C PHE A 198 9.67 11.99 -15.33
N LYS A 199 9.93 13.31 -15.37
CA LYS A 199 9.55 14.23 -14.29
C LYS A 199 8.03 14.29 -14.06
N THR A 200 7.25 14.26 -15.13
CA THR A 200 5.78 14.28 -15.02
C THR A 200 5.23 13.02 -14.37
N ARG A 201 5.96 11.90 -14.44
CA ARG A 201 5.56 10.59 -13.92
C ARG A 201 6.10 10.34 -12.51
N CYS A 202 7.28 10.86 -12.22
CA CYS A 202 7.92 10.81 -10.91
C CYS A 202 8.39 12.21 -10.51
N PRO A 203 7.48 13.06 -9.99
CA PRO A 203 7.80 14.45 -9.66
C PRO A 203 8.89 14.61 -8.60
N ASP A 204 9.03 13.64 -7.71
CA ASP A 204 10.02 13.65 -6.62
C ASP A 204 11.41 13.15 -7.06
N ALA A 205 11.56 12.62 -8.27
CA ALA A 205 12.81 12.02 -8.71
C ALA A 205 13.73 13.01 -9.45
N TYR A 206 15.05 12.81 -9.33
CA TYR A 206 16.03 13.33 -10.27
C TYR A 206 15.86 12.65 -11.63
N VAL A 207 15.77 13.44 -12.70
CA VAL A 207 15.65 12.88 -14.06
C VAL A 207 16.76 13.31 -15.01
N TYR A 208 17.66 14.19 -14.54
CA TYR A 208 18.93 14.59 -15.17
C TYR A 208 19.85 15.19 -14.09
N SER A 209 21.16 15.31 -14.36
CA SER A 209 22.18 15.62 -13.34
C SER A 209 22.06 16.97 -12.62
N TYR A 210 21.32 17.93 -13.19
CA TYR A 210 21.09 19.26 -12.60
C TYR A 210 19.59 19.56 -12.46
N ASP A 211 18.77 18.52 -12.30
CA ASP A 211 17.35 18.67 -11.98
C ASP A 211 17.14 19.53 -10.73
N ASP A 212 15.96 20.14 -10.63
CA ASP A 212 15.67 21.11 -9.58
C ASP A 212 15.78 20.44 -8.20
N ARG A 213 16.90 20.72 -7.53
CA ARG A 213 17.22 20.21 -6.21
C ARG A 213 16.14 20.52 -5.16
N ARG A 214 15.29 21.53 -5.40
CA ARG A 214 14.16 21.84 -4.50
C ARG A 214 13.05 20.80 -4.56
N SER A 215 12.91 20.11 -5.69
CA SER A 215 11.90 19.09 -5.93
C SER A 215 12.44 17.66 -5.88
N SER A 216 13.76 17.49 -5.97
CA SER A 216 14.38 16.18 -6.14
C SER A 216 15.34 15.79 -5.01
N THR A 217 15.74 16.70 -4.12
CA THR A 217 16.56 16.36 -2.93
C THR A 217 15.78 16.55 -1.64
N PHE A 218 15.80 15.52 -0.81
CA PHE A 218 15.08 15.47 0.46
C PHE A 218 16.05 15.30 1.61
N THR A 219 15.65 15.75 2.80
CA THR A 219 16.51 15.70 3.98
C THR A 219 15.75 15.23 5.22
N CYS A 220 16.42 14.41 6.02
CA CYS A 220 16.01 14.03 7.38
C CYS A 220 17.13 14.33 8.39
N PRO A 221 16.83 14.40 9.70
CA PRO A 221 17.87 14.45 10.73
C PRO A 221 18.77 13.21 10.69
N THR A 222 20.07 13.35 10.95
CA THR A 222 21.00 12.21 11.08
C THR A 222 20.47 11.18 12.10
N GLY A 223 20.67 9.90 11.80
CA GLY A 223 20.21 8.79 12.65
C GLY A 223 18.78 8.38 12.36
N THR A 224 18.21 8.85 11.25
CA THR A 224 16.93 8.39 10.73
C THR A 224 17.10 7.02 10.09
N ASN A 225 16.12 6.14 10.32
CA ASN A 225 16.00 4.85 9.62
C ASN A 225 15.09 4.99 8.40
N TYR A 226 15.28 4.10 7.44
CA TYR A 226 14.62 4.16 6.15
C TYR A 226 14.06 2.81 5.71
N SER A 227 13.07 2.85 4.83
CA SER A 227 12.61 1.73 4.04
C SER A 227 12.75 2.05 2.55
N VAL A 228 13.19 1.06 1.79
CA VAL A 228 13.23 1.11 0.33
C VAL A 228 12.37 -0.03 -0.19
N VAL A 229 11.26 0.28 -0.84
CA VAL A 229 10.29 -0.74 -1.28
C VAL A 229 10.25 -0.79 -2.80
N PHE A 230 10.58 -1.94 -3.36
CA PHE A 230 10.43 -2.21 -4.79
C PHE A 230 8.99 -2.62 -5.11
N CYS A 231 8.40 -2.04 -6.16
CA CYS A 231 6.98 -2.15 -6.47
C CYS A 231 6.10 -1.84 -5.25
N PRO A 232 6.24 -0.66 -4.61
CA PRO A 232 5.45 -0.33 -3.43
C PRO A 232 3.96 -0.41 -3.77
N ASP A 233 3.14 -0.75 -2.78
CA ASP A 233 1.69 -0.82 -2.98
C ASP A 233 1.20 0.53 -3.48
N ILE A 234 0.76 0.53 -4.74
CA ILE A 234 0.50 1.74 -5.47
C ILE A 234 -0.81 2.34 -4.94
N LYS A 235 -0.71 3.22 -3.95
CA LYS A 235 -1.79 4.10 -3.48
C LYS A 235 -1.99 5.26 -4.48
N GLN A 236 -2.10 4.98 -5.78
CA GLN A 236 -2.29 6.04 -6.79
C GLN A 236 -3.64 6.70 -6.60
N LYS A 237 -3.61 8.00 -6.33
CA LYS A 237 -4.75 8.90 -6.48
C LYS A 237 -5.24 8.81 -7.94
N GLY A 238 -6.38 8.16 -8.16
CA GLY A 238 -6.95 7.91 -9.50
C GLY A 238 -6.88 6.46 -9.99
N SER A 239 -6.28 5.53 -9.23
CA SER A 239 -6.49 4.08 -9.46
C SER A 239 -7.94 3.72 -9.18
N VAL A 240 -8.49 2.76 -9.93
CA VAL A 240 -9.87 2.29 -9.79
C VAL A 240 -9.87 0.82 -9.39
N THR A 241 -10.67 0.49 -8.38
CA THR A 241 -11.02 -0.86 -7.95
C THR A 241 -12.38 -1.23 -8.50
N ARG A 242 -12.47 -2.39 -9.18
CA ARG A 242 -13.72 -2.92 -9.71
C ARG A 242 -14.37 -3.88 -8.74
N PHE A 243 -15.67 -3.71 -8.54
CA PHE A 243 -16.55 -4.60 -7.82
C PHE A 243 -17.54 -5.24 -8.79
N ASN A 244 -17.50 -6.56 -8.93
CA ASN A 244 -18.53 -7.31 -9.66
C ASN A 244 -19.63 -7.71 -8.67
N ILE A 245 -20.78 -7.03 -8.74
CA ILE A 245 -21.90 -7.23 -7.82
C ILE A 245 -22.92 -8.13 -8.49
N THR A 246 -23.10 -9.34 -7.95
CA THR A 246 -23.93 -10.40 -8.51
C THR A 246 -25.12 -10.70 -7.60
N ASN A 247 -26.31 -10.83 -8.17
CA ASN A 247 -27.48 -11.35 -7.48
C ASN A 247 -27.69 -12.83 -7.86
N ASN A 248 -27.33 -13.75 -6.96
CA ASN A 248 -27.67 -15.18 -7.08
C ASN A 248 -28.93 -15.55 -6.30
N CYS A 249 -29.61 -14.58 -5.68
CA CYS A 249 -30.85 -14.86 -4.97
C CYS A 249 -31.94 -15.30 -5.97
N PRO A 250 -32.90 -16.14 -5.54
CA PRO A 250 -34.04 -16.52 -6.38
C PRO A 250 -35.06 -15.38 -6.55
N PHE A 251 -34.77 -14.18 -6.03
CA PHE A 251 -35.61 -13.00 -6.06
C PHE A 251 -34.80 -11.76 -6.45
N THR A 252 -35.50 -10.69 -6.82
CA THR A 252 -34.88 -9.41 -7.17
C THR A 252 -34.37 -8.71 -5.91
N VAL A 253 -33.19 -8.10 -6.02
CA VAL A 253 -32.62 -7.23 -4.99
C VAL A 253 -32.33 -5.86 -5.57
N TRP A 254 -32.30 -4.84 -4.72
CA TRP A 254 -31.82 -3.52 -5.09
C TRP A 254 -30.46 -3.30 -4.44
N ALA A 255 -29.40 -3.57 -5.22
CA ALA A 255 -28.04 -3.30 -4.78
C ALA A 255 -27.87 -1.83 -4.41
N ALA A 256 -27.08 -1.58 -3.38
CA ALA A 256 -26.73 -0.25 -2.91
C ALA A 256 -25.23 -0.21 -2.61
N VAL A 257 -24.61 0.91 -2.97
CA VAL A 257 -23.19 1.17 -2.81
C VAL A 257 -23.01 2.60 -2.33
N VAL A 258 -22.25 2.81 -1.26
CA VAL A 258 -21.89 4.16 -0.80
C VAL A 258 -20.37 4.22 -0.60
N PRO A 259 -19.65 5.09 -1.33
CA PRO A 259 -20.13 5.94 -2.42
C PRO A 259 -20.43 5.13 -3.69
N GLY A 260 -21.56 5.38 -4.38
CA GLY A 260 -21.84 4.72 -5.65
C GLY A 260 -23.29 4.72 -6.15
N GLY A 261 -24.27 4.90 -5.26
CA GLY A 261 -25.69 4.91 -5.59
C GLY A 261 -26.36 3.55 -5.39
N GLY A 262 -27.29 3.19 -6.27
CA GLY A 262 -28.02 1.93 -6.16
C GLY A 262 -28.85 1.63 -7.40
N TRP A 263 -29.17 0.35 -7.59
CA TRP A 263 -29.86 -0.14 -8.79
C TRP A 263 -30.53 -1.49 -8.54
N LEU A 264 -31.51 -1.81 -9.38
CA LEU A 264 -32.16 -3.11 -9.41
C LEU A 264 -31.22 -4.16 -10.03
N LEU A 265 -31.15 -5.34 -9.41
CA LEU A 265 -30.54 -6.55 -9.96
C LEU A 265 -31.54 -7.71 -9.91
N GLU A 266 -31.94 -8.21 -11.08
CA GLU A 266 -32.74 -9.43 -11.17
C GLU A 266 -31.90 -10.67 -10.83
N SER A 267 -32.57 -11.80 -10.60
CA SER A 267 -31.89 -13.07 -10.34
C SER A 267 -30.95 -13.44 -11.48
N GLY A 268 -29.71 -13.81 -11.14
CA GLY A 268 -28.63 -14.14 -12.09
C GLY A 268 -27.92 -12.94 -12.70
N GLN A 269 -28.34 -11.70 -12.45
CA GLN A 269 -27.69 -10.52 -13.01
C GLN A 269 -26.42 -10.15 -12.23
N THR A 270 -25.43 -9.65 -12.98
CA THR A 270 -24.20 -9.07 -12.44
C THR A 270 -24.01 -7.68 -13.01
N ARG A 271 -23.62 -6.71 -12.17
CA ARG A 271 -23.22 -5.38 -12.59
C ARG A 271 -21.87 -5.02 -11.98
N SER A 272 -20.96 -4.53 -12.81
CA SER A 272 -19.68 -3.99 -12.34
C SER A 272 -19.86 -2.56 -11.84
N HIS A 273 -19.18 -2.23 -10.74
CA HIS A 273 -19.07 -0.89 -10.19
C HIS A 273 -17.61 -0.55 -9.96
N ASP A 274 -17.17 0.59 -10.49
CA ASP A 274 -15.79 1.04 -10.46
C ASP A 274 -15.68 2.19 -9.44
N MET A 275 -14.73 2.09 -8.52
CA MET A 275 -14.53 3.06 -7.45
C MET A 275 -13.06 3.42 -7.29
N SER A 276 -12.79 4.68 -6.97
CA SER A 276 -11.41 5.12 -6.73
C SER A 276 -10.79 4.33 -5.57
N SER A 277 -9.58 3.81 -5.76
CA SER A 277 -8.86 2.96 -4.80
C SER A 277 -8.43 3.71 -3.52
N ASP A 278 -8.72 5.01 -3.40
CA ASP A 278 -8.53 5.81 -2.19
C ASP A 278 -9.79 5.93 -1.32
N LYS A 279 -10.90 5.28 -1.70
CA LYS A 279 -12.18 5.36 -0.99
C LYS A 279 -12.37 4.23 0.03
N GLU A 280 -13.20 4.53 1.01
CA GLU A 280 -13.87 3.55 1.85
C GLU A 280 -15.36 3.57 1.54
N GLY A 281 -16.05 2.49 1.88
CA GLY A 281 -17.45 2.39 1.56
C GLY A 281 -18.11 1.09 1.97
N ARG A 282 -19.37 0.97 1.57
CA ARG A 282 -20.27 -0.14 1.89
C ARG A 282 -21.02 -0.59 0.64
N ILE A 283 -21.19 -1.91 0.49
CA ILE A 283 -22.08 -2.54 -0.49
C ILE A 283 -23.09 -3.41 0.25
N TRP A 284 -24.37 -3.30 -0.07
CA TRP A 284 -25.41 -4.16 0.50
C TRP A 284 -26.56 -4.41 -0.47
N ALA A 285 -27.37 -5.43 -0.16
CA ALA A 285 -28.61 -5.72 -0.87
C ALA A 285 -29.81 -5.15 -0.10
N ARG A 286 -30.77 -4.59 -0.82
CA ARG A 286 -32.08 -4.18 -0.29
C ARG A 286 -33.16 -5.09 -0.82
N THR A 287 -34.16 -5.39 0.00
CA THR A 287 -35.27 -6.30 -0.33
C THR A 287 -36.62 -5.59 -0.26
N GLY A 288 -37.60 -6.10 -1.01
CA GLY A 288 -38.98 -5.60 -0.95
C GLY A 288 -39.16 -4.15 -1.41
N CYS A 289 -38.29 -3.65 -2.29
CA CYS A 289 -38.32 -2.24 -2.65
C CYS A 289 -39.40 -1.89 -3.67
N ILE A 290 -39.95 -0.69 -3.52
CA ILE A 290 -40.87 -0.06 -4.49
C ILE A 290 -40.41 1.37 -4.69
N PHE A 291 -40.02 1.71 -5.92
CA PHE A 291 -39.61 3.06 -6.31
C PHE A 291 -40.53 3.60 -7.41
N ASN A 292 -40.80 4.90 -7.37
CA ASN A 292 -41.49 5.61 -8.43
C ASN A 292 -40.53 5.93 -9.61
N SER A 293 -41.04 6.57 -10.66
CA SER A 293 -40.25 6.94 -11.85
C SER A 293 -39.12 7.95 -11.57
N THR A 294 -39.13 8.62 -10.42
CA THR A 294 -38.07 9.56 -10.01
C THR A 294 -37.07 8.92 -9.03
N GLY A 295 -37.17 7.62 -8.78
CA GLY A 295 -36.27 6.90 -7.87
C GLY A 295 -36.55 7.13 -6.39
N HIS A 296 -37.72 7.67 -6.01
CA HIS A 296 -38.15 7.79 -4.61
C HIS A 296 -39.10 6.65 -4.24
N GLY A 297 -38.98 6.13 -3.02
CA GLY A 297 -39.66 4.90 -2.64
C GLY A 297 -39.36 4.45 -1.22
N ARG A 298 -39.41 3.14 -1.02
CA ARG A 298 -39.02 2.48 0.23
C ARG A 298 -38.60 1.04 -0.04
N CYS A 299 -37.79 0.49 0.86
CA CYS A 299 -37.45 -0.93 0.94
C CYS A 299 -37.87 -1.52 2.30
N ASP A 300 -38.10 -2.82 2.34
CA ASP A 300 -38.39 -3.54 3.59
C ASP A 300 -37.12 -3.69 4.44
N SER A 301 -35.95 -3.83 3.81
CA SER A 301 -34.64 -3.86 4.48
C SER A 301 -33.60 -3.06 3.71
N GLY A 302 -32.63 -2.48 4.43
CA GLY A 302 -31.52 -1.74 3.84
C GLY A 302 -31.89 -0.40 3.18
N ASP A 303 -33.08 0.14 3.44
CA ASP A 303 -33.54 1.40 2.84
C ASP A 303 -32.59 2.57 3.15
N CYS A 304 -32.26 3.38 2.15
CA CYS A 304 -31.32 4.51 2.26
C CYS A 304 -32.06 5.84 2.07
N ASP A 305 -32.96 6.14 3.01
CA ASP A 305 -33.84 7.30 3.03
C ASP A 305 -34.79 7.39 1.82
N GLY A 306 -35.30 6.24 1.40
CA GLY A 306 -36.28 6.12 0.33
C GLY A 306 -35.72 6.42 -1.07
N LEU A 307 -34.40 6.39 -1.26
CA LEU A 307 -33.76 6.66 -2.55
C LEU A 307 -33.35 5.38 -3.26
N LEU A 308 -33.59 5.29 -4.58
CA LEU A 308 -33.03 4.22 -5.41
C LEU A 308 -31.51 4.34 -5.46
N GLU A 309 -31.00 5.55 -5.71
CA GLU A 309 -29.58 5.88 -5.72
C GLU A 309 -29.13 6.35 -4.33
N CYS A 310 -28.63 5.43 -3.52
CA CYS A 310 -28.24 5.72 -2.14
C CYS A 310 -27.13 6.77 -2.04
N GLN A 311 -27.34 7.77 -1.18
CA GLN A 311 -26.33 8.78 -0.81
C GLN A 311 -25.86 8.62 0.64
N VAL A 312 -26.57 7.80 1.41
CA VAL A 312 -26.34 7.51 2.82
C VAL A 312 -26.40 6.00 3.05
N ASN A 313 -25.87 5.54 4.17
CA ASN A 313 -25.93 4.13 4.56
C ASN A 313 -27.38 3.66 4.73
N GLY A 314 -27.61 2.38 4.46
CA GLY A 314 -28.92 1.76 4.61
C GLY A 314 -29.33 1.60 6.07
N ARG A 315 -30.63 1.58 6.33
CA ARG A 315 -31.19 1.24 7.63
C ARG A 315 -31.10 -0.27 7.89
N ALA A 316 -30.78 -0.63 9.13
CA ALA A 316 -30.80 -2.00 9.61
C ALA A 316 -32.22 -2.62 9.51
N PRO A 317 -32.33 -3.96 9.31
CA PRO A 317 -31.22 -4.90 9.17
C PRO A 317 -30.64 -4.89 7.75
N ASN A 318 -29.32 -4.90 7.63
CA ASN A 318 -28.63 -5.11 6.36
C ASN A 318 -27.29 -5.83 6.54
N THR A 319 -27.02 -6.82 5.69
CA THR A 319 -25.71 -7.47 5.62
C THR A 319 -24.77 -6.57 4.82
N LEU A 320 -23.63 -6.18 5.40
CA LEU A 320 -22.73 -5.21 4.79
C LEU A 320 -21.44 -5.87 4.29
N ALA A 321 -21.02 -5.54 3.08
CA ALA A 321 -19.62 -5.61 2.67
C ALA A 321 -18.97 -4.25 2.92
N GLU A 322 -18.08 -4.15 3.91
CA GLU A 322 -17.36 -2.92 4.24
C GLU A 322 -15.93 -2.99 3.74
N PHE A 323 -15.40 -1.87 3.24
CA PHE A 323 -14.03 -1.81 2.75
C PHE A 323 -13.41 -0.44 2.98
N ASN A 324 -12.09 -0.44 3.17
CA ASN A 324 -11.25 0.74 3.07
C ASN A 324 -10.10 0.42 2.11
N LEU A 325 -10.26 0.83 0.85
CA LEU A 325 -9.31 0.48 -0.23
C LEU A 325 -7.95 1.11 -0.01
N ARG A 326 -7.89 2.28 0.63
CA ARG A 326 -6.63 2.97 0.97
C ARG A 326 -5.81 2.19 2.01
N GLN A 327 -6.49 1.51 2.93
CA GLN A 327 -5.90 0.66 3.96
C GLN A 327 -5.88 -0.81 3.56
N ASN A 328 -6.26 -1.14 2.32
CA ASN A 328 -6.31 -2.51 1.81
C ASN A 328 -7.20 -3.45 2.65
N PHE A 329 -8.21 -2.89 3.33
CA PHE A 329 -9.04 -3.57 4.30
C PHE A 329 -10.43 -3.88 3.75
N PHE A 330 -10.96 -5.05 4.07
CA PHE A 330 -12.34 -5.41 3.76
C PHE A 330 -12.90 -6.44 4.75
N ASN A 331 -14.22 -6.42 4.97
CA ASN A 331 -14.92 -7.36 5.82
C ASN A 331 -16.40 -7.57 5.39
N ILE A 332 -17.03 -8.60 5.95
CA ILE A 332 -18.50 -8.64 6.06
C ILE A 332 -18.88 -8.24 7.48
N SER A 333 -19.85 -7.33 7.63
CA SER A 333 -20.32 -6.84 8.92
C SER A 333 -21.81 -7.11 9.13
N LEU A 334 -22.11 -7.68 10.30
CA LEU A 334 -23.45 -7.94 10.83
C LEU A 334 -23.78 -7.03 12.03
N VAL A 335 -22.98 -5.97 12.23
CA VAL A 335 -23.20 -4.98 13.31
C VAL A 335 -24.48 -4.17 13.09
N GLU A 336 -24.92 -4.04 11.82
CA GLU A 336 -26.20 -3.45 11.42
C GLU A 336 -27.24 -4.53 11.04
N GLY A 337 -27.02 -5.78 11.47
CA GLY A 337 -27.93 -6.90 11.27
C GLY A 337 -27.62 -7.74 10.02
N PHE A 338 -28.58 -8.57 9.65
CA PHE A 338 -28.50 -9.48 8.51
C PHE A 338 -29.83 -9.46 7.76
N ASN A 339 -29.80 -9.37 6.44
CA ASN A 339 -30.99 -9.51 5.60
C ASN A 339 -30.80 -10.52 4.47
N VAL A 340 -29.66 -10.45 3.77
CA VAL A 340 -29.34 -11.29 2.60
C VAL A 340 -27.98 -11.96 2.83
N PRO A 341 -27.82 -13.27 2.53
CA PRO A 341 -26.52 -13.92 2.62
C PRO A 341 -25.53 -13.33 1.60
N MET A 342 -24.25 -13.26 1.95
CA MET A 342 -23.25 -12.52 1.17
C MET A 342 -21.91 -13.25 1.10
N GLU A 343 -21.28 -13.21 -0.06
CA GLU A 343 -19.85 -13.46 -0.25
C GLU A 343 -19.18 -12.15 -0.67
N PHE A 344 -18.02 -11.86 -0.09
CA PHE A 344 -17.16 -10.77 -0.50
C PHE A 344 -15.74 -11.31 -0.66
N SER A 345 -15.31 -11.42 -1.92
CA SER A 345 -14.06 -12.10 -2.26
C SER A 345 -13.22 -11.29 -3.25
N PRO A 346 -11.89 -11.31 -3.12
CA PRO A 346 -11.00 -10.81 -4.16
C PRO A 346 -11.13 -11.64 -5.44
N THR A 347 -10.91 -11.01 -6.60
CA THR A 347 -10.92 -11.67 -7.92
C THR A 347 -9.56 -11.65 -8.61
N SER A 348 -8.52 -11.11 -7.97
CA SER A 348 -7.15 -11.08 -8.50
C SER A 348 -6.37 -12.33 -8.07
N GLU A 349 -5.49 -12.86 -8.94
CA GLU A 349 -4.71 -14.08 -8.69
C GLU A 349 -3.78 -14.02 -7.46
N GLN A 350 -3.51 -12.84 -6.93
CA GLN A 350 -2.58 -12.60 -5.82
C GLN A 350 -3.25 -12.53 -4.43
N CYS A 351 -4.58 -12.59 -4.36
CA CYS A 351 -5.35 -12.65 -3.11
C CYS A 351 -6.53 -13.60 -3.30
N TYR A 352 -6.57 -14.69 -2.53
CA TYR A 352 -7.56 -15.76 -2.71
C TYR A 352 -8.46 -15.99 -1.49
N GLN A 353 -8.19 -15.31 -0.37
CA GLN A 353 -9.01 -15.44 0.83
C GLN A 353 -10.26 -14.57 0.70
N GLY A 354 -11.38 -15.20 0.37
CA GLY A 354 -12.71 -14.60 0.38
C GLY A 354 -13.41 -14.78 1.72
N ILE A 355 -14.39 -13.93 1.98
CA ILE A 355 -15.20 -13.91 3.21
C ILE A 355 -16.63 -14.28 2.81
N LYS A 356 -17.29 -15.16 3.58
CA LYS A 356 -18.65 -15.58 3.27
C LYS A 356 -19.53 -15.71 4.52
N CYS A 357 -20.70 -15.09 4.48
CA CYS A 357 -21.78 -15.28 5.44
C CYS A 357 -23.02 -15.81 4.70
N ALA A 358 -23.13 -17.13 4.63
CA ALA A 358 -24.15 -17.83 3.82
C ALA A 358 -25.18 -18.62 4.63
N ALA A 359 -25.13 -18.52 5.96
CA ALA A 359 -26.10 -19.18 6.82
C ALA A 359 -27.52 -18.61 6.63
N ASP A 360 -28.53 -19.43 6.89
CA ASP A 360 -29.94 -18.99 6.95
C ASP A 360 -30.22 -18.34 8.32
N ILE A 361 -29.65 -17.14 8.52
CA ILE A 361 -29.77 -16.39 9.78
C ILE A 361 -31.21 -15.94 10.01
N ASN A 362 -31.92 -15.52 8.96
CA ASN A 362 -33.31 -15.04 9.07
C ASN A 362 -34.22 -16.12 9.69
N LYS A 363 -34.05 -17.39 9.31
CA LYS A 363 -34.82 -18.50 9.89
C LYS A 363 -34.45 -18.80 11.35
N GLN A 364 -33.19 -18.59 11.71
CA GLN A 364 -32.64 -18.88 13.04
C GLN A 364 -32.65 -17.67 13.98
N CYS A 365 -33.13 -16.52 13.52
CA CYS A 365 -33.05 -15.27 14.24
C CYS A 365 -33.75 -15.36 15.60
N PRO A 366 -33.06 -14.99 16.70
CA PRO A 366 -33.65 -14.88 18.04
C PRO A 366 -34.89 -14.01 18.02
N MET A 367 -35.89 -14.36 18.82
CA MET A 367 -37.19 -13.69 18.78
C MET A 367 -37.09 -12.18 19.04
N GLU A 368 -36.18 -11.78 19.91
CA GLU A 368 -35.94 -10.38 20.29
C GLU A 368 -35.28 -9.57 19.17
N LEU A 369 -34.66 -10.22 18.19
CA LEU A 369 -33.92 -9.59 17.11
C LEU A 369 -34.65 -9.66 15.76
N ARG A 370 -35.78 -10.35 15.68
CA ARG A 370 -36.54 -10.54 14.43
C ARG A 370 -37.10 -9.23 13.91
N ASP A 371 -36.94 -9.04 12.62
CA ASP A 371 -37.53 -7.95 11.85
C ASP A 371 -38.18 -8.52 10.59
N PRO A 372 -39.28 -7.93 10.06
CA PRO A 372 -39.83 -8.34 8.78
C PRO A 372 -38.79 -8.34 7.64
N GLY A 373 -37.81 -7.45 7.69
CA GLY A 373 -36.73 -7.32 6.71
C GLY A 373 -35.51 -8.23 6.96
N GLY A 374 -35.44 -8.93 8.11
CA GLY A 374 -34.30 -9.80 8.44
C GLY A 374 -34.08 -10.03 9.94
N CYS A 375 -32.83 -10.02 10.36
CA CYS A 375 -32.41 -10.19 11.74
C CYS A 375 -31.56 -8.99 12.19
N ASN A 376 -32.06 -8.20 13.13
CA ASN A 376 -31.33 -7.05 13.65
C ASN A 376 -30.14 -7.47 14.53
N ASN A 377 -29.13 -6.62 14.59
CA ASN A 377 -28.09 -6.74 15.61
C ASN A 377 -28.64 -6.26 16.98
N PRO A 378 -28.23 -6.86 18.11
CA PRO A 378 -28.64 -6.40 19.43
C PRO A 378 -28.32 -4.92 19.72
N CYS A 379 -27.26 -4.34 19.13
CA CYS A 379 -27.02 -2.90 19.26
C CYS A 379 -28.16 -2.07 18.67
N THR A 380 -28.66 -2.47 17.50
CA THR A 380 -29.78 -1.78 16.82
C THR A 380 -31.06 -1.85 17.67
N VAL A 381 -31.32 -2.99 18.32
CA VAL A 381 -32.56 -3.21 19.10
C VAL A 381 -32.49 -2.57 20.49
N PHE A 382 -31.41 -2.83 21.24
CA PHE A 382 -31.32 -2.46 22.65
C PHE A 382 -30.63 -1.12 22.90
N ASN A 383 -29.82 -0.64 21.95
CA ASN A 383 -29.17 0.68 21.95
C ASN A 383 -28.43 1.04 23.25
N ASN A 384 -27.80 0.05 23.89
CA ASN A 384 -27.05 0.24 25.14
C ASN A 384 -25.57 -0.13 24.94
N ASP A 385 -24.74 0.26 25.91
CA ASP A 385 -23.29 0.09 25.84
C ASP A 385 -22.85 -1.38 25.72
N GLN A 386 -23.61 -2.31 26.31
CA GLN A 386 -23.28 -3.73 26.28
C GLN A 386 -23.20 -4.27 24.84
N PHE A 387 -24.06 -3.77 23.94
CA PHE A 387 -24.13 -4.25 22.57
C PHE A 387 -23.52 -3.28 21.56
N CYS A 388 -23.55 -1.98 21.87
CA CYS A 388 -23.07 -0.92 20.97
C CYS A 388 -21.64 -0.46 21.24
N CYS A 389 -20.99 -0.95 22.30
CA CYS A 389 -19.61 -0.60 22.62
C CYS A 389 -19.33 0.91 22.69
N LYS A 390 -20.28 1.72 23.20
CA LYS A 390 -20.13 3.19 23.29
C LYS A 390 -19.04 3.58 24.29
N SER A 391 -18.73 2.71 25.25
CA SER A 391 -17.60 2.79 26.17
C SER A 391 -16.54 1.73 25.82
N SER A 392 -15.28 1.98 26.20
CA SER A 392 -14.11 1.18 25.82
C SER A 392 -14.03 -0.24 26.42
N ASN A 393 -14.99 -0.64 27.25
CA ASN A 393 -15.11 -2.00 27.77
C ASN A 393 -16.26 -2.74 27.06
N CYS A 394 -15.97 -3.33 25.91
CA CYS A 394 -16.92 -4.16 25.17
C CYS A 394 -16.32 -5.53 24.88
N GLY A 395 -17.17 -6.56 24.89
CA GLY A 395 -16.77 -7.92 24.57
C GLY A 395 -17.92 -8.70 23.96
N SER A 396 -17.64 -9.94 23.54
CA SER A 396 -18.66 -10.79 22.93
C SER A 396 -19.86 -11.03 23.87
N THR A 397 -21.05 -11.09 23.28
CA THR A 397 -22.31 -11.42 23.97
C THR A 397 -22.90 -12.71 23.42
N SER A 398 -23.91 -13.28 24.07
CA SER A 398 -24.62 -14.45 23.53
C SER A 398 -25.23 -14.18 22.14
N TYR A 399 -25.71 -12.96 21.91
CA TYR A 399 -26.25 -12.56 20.61
C TYR A 399 -25.15 -12.39 19.55
N SER A 400 -24.00 -11.80 19.87
CA SER A 400 -22.91 -11.70 18.90
C SER A 400 -22.32 -13.09 18.59
N GLN A 401 -22.20 -13.97 19.59
CA GLN A 401 -21.78 -15.36 19.41
C GLN A 401 -22.76 -16.16 18.54
N PHE A 402 -24.06 -15.87 18.62
CA PHE A 402 -25.05 -16.46 17.69
C PHE A 402 -24.67 -16.15 16.23
N PHE A 403 -24.46 -14.86 15.90
CA PHE A 403 -24.04 -14.47 14.55
C PHE A 403 -22.68 -15.08 14.19
N LYS A 404 -21.72 -15.08 15.12
CA LYS A 404 -20.34 -15.54 14.88
C LYS A 404 -20.28 -17.04 14.61
N SER A 405 -21.14 -17.82 15.28
CA SER A 405 -21.23 -19.27 15.07
C SER A 405 -21.77 -19.64 13.68
N LEU A 406 -22.60 -18.76 13.09
CA LEU A 406 -23.20 -18.96 11.77
C LEU A 406 -22.35 -18.34 10.65
N CYS A 407 -21.64 -17.25 10.96
CA CYS A 407 -20.77 -16.53 10.03
C CYS A 407 -19.44 -16.19 10.73
N PRO A 408 -18.50 -17.16 10.78
CA PRO A 408 -17.23 -16.98 11.49
C PRO A 408 -16.37 -15.85 10.96
N ASP A 409 -16.45 -15.57 9.66
CA ASP A 409 -15.62 -14.55 9.00
C ASP A 409 -16.15 -13.11 9.16
N ALA A 410 -17.33 -12.93 9.78
CA ALA A 410 -18.00 -11.64 9.85
C ALA A 410 -17.77 -10.92 11.19
N TYR A 411 -17.82 -9.58 11.15
CA TYR A 411 -17.97 -8.73 12.32
C TYR A 411 -19.37 -8.90 12.91
N THR A 412 -19.45 -9.19 14.21
CA THR A 412 -20.73 -9.44 14.88
C THR A 412 -21.06 -8.45 15.99
N TYR A 413 -20.09 -7.63 16.37
CA TYR A 413 -20.20 -6.49 17.28
C TYR A 413 -19.14 -5.43 16.93
N PRO A 414 -19.27 -4.16 17.38
CA PRO A 414 -18.42 -3.05 16.91
C PRO A 414 -16.91 -3.18 17.13
N LEU A 415 -16.43 -4.01 18.06
CA LEU A 415 -15.01 -4.22 18.37
C LEU A 415 -14.57 -5.66 18.09
N ASP A 416 -15.21 -6.33 17.13
CA ASP A 416 -14.88 -7.69 16.68
C ASP A 416 -13.62 -7.73 15.78
N ASP A 417 -12.57 -7.03 16.19
CA ASP A 417 -11.30 -6.89 15.45
C ASP A 417 -10.36 -8.10 15.62
N ASP A 418 -10.92 -9.29 15.80
CA ASP A 418 -10.12 -10.50 15.90
C ASP A 418 -9.50 -10.87 14.53
N SER A 419 -8.48 -11.72 14.56
CA SER A 419 -7.79 -12.18 13.34
C SER A 419 -8.68 -13.02 12.41
N THR A 420 -9.96 -13.23 12.74
CA THR A 420 -10.92 -14.00 11.93
C THR A 420 -11.89 -13.12 11.16
N SER A 421 -11.96 -11.82 11.48
CA SER A 421 -12.92 -10.88 10.89
C SER A 421 -12.26 -9.81 10.01
N THR A 422 -10.95 -9.62 10.17
CA THR A 422 -10.17 -8.60 9.46
C THR A 422 -9.36 -9.22 8.33
N PHE A 423 -9.63 -8.80 7.09
CA PHE A 423 -8.96 -9.30 5.90
C PHE A 423 -8.28 -8.17 5.12
N SER A 424 -7.15 -8.50 4.49
CA SER A 424 -6.42 -7.55 3.65
C SER A 424 -5.91 -8.19 2.37
N CYS A 425 -5.91 -7.41 1.29
CA CYS A 425 -5.35 -7.79 -0.01
C CYS A 425 -4.44 -6.68 -0.55
N PRO A 426 -3.48 -6.98 -1.44
CA PRO A 426 -2.61 -5.96 -2.04
C PRO A 426 -3.38 -4.82 -2.73
N GLY A 427 -2.71 -3.67 -2.90
CA GLY A 427 -3.28 -2.56 -3.67
C GLY A 427 -3.58 -2.99 -5.11
N ARG A 428 -4.71 -2.53 -5.68
CA ARG A 428 -5.26 -2.88 -7.02
C ARG A 428 -5.99 -4.24 -7.12
N THR A 429 -6.30 -4.88 -6.00
CA THR A 429 -7.23 -6.02 -6.00
C THR A 429 -8.63 -5.57 -6.44
N ASN A 430 -9.20 -6.30 -7.41
CA ASN A 430 -10.62 -6.23 -7.75
C ASN A 430 -11.39 -7.23 -6.89
N TYR A 431 -12.70 -7.02 -6.74
CA TYR A 431 -13.54 -7.82 -5.87
C TYR A 431 -14.81 -8.28 -6.56
N LYS A 432 -15.42 -9.33 -6.02
CA LYS A 432 -16.79 -9.72 -6.29
C LYS A 432 -17.58 -9.66 -4.99
N VAL A 433 -18.82 -9.19 -5.09
CA VAL A 433 -19.82 -9.26 -4.03
C VAL A 433 -20.99 -10.07 -4.57
N VAL A 434 -21.29 -11.19 -3.93
CA VAL A 434 -22.35 -12.09 -4.40
C VAL A 434 -23.42 -12.16 -3.33
N PHE A 435 -24.64 -11.75 -3.68
CA PHE A 435 -25.83 -11.94 -2.85
C PHE A 435 -26.40 -13.33 -3.07
N CYS A 436 -26.71 -14.05 -1.99
CA CYS A 436 -27.07 -15.47 -1.98
C CYS A 436 -26.03 -16.38 -2.68
N PRO A 437 -24.75 -16.35 -2.22
CA PRO A 437 -23.62 -17.05 -2.84
C PRO A 437 -23.59 -18.57 -2.70
#